data_AF-A0A6J0AR27-F1
#
_entry.id   AF-A0A6J0AR27-F1
#
_cell.length_a   1.000
_cell.length_b   1.000
_cell.length_c   1.000
_cell.angle_alpha   90.00
_cell.angle_beta   90.00
_cell.angle_gamma   90.00
#
_symmetry.space_group_name_H-M   'P 1'
#
loop_
_entity.id
_entity.type
_entity.pdbx_description
1 polymer ?
#
loop_
_entity_poly.entity_id
_entity_poly.type
_entity_poly.pdbx_seq_one_letter_code
_entity_poly.pdbx_strand_id
1 'polypeptide(L)'
;MLKNKVLLSCSHVFHRACLQAFEKFTSKKTCPLCRRSQYQTRVIHTGAQLFKAKCAARIQACWRGHVVRKWYQDLRRTVPPKDAKLRRKFFEEKFTEISHRLLMSYHTDTEELLAEIDRCLAVNRSVLQQLEERCGRELTDEDWGRIQMQALHRGAHECPICLAALSVSGAPSGTGPQQPRREAVLLSCSHVFHRTCLLALEELSWGDAPRHACPLCRSHYQKKILEC
;
A
#
# COMPACT_ATOMS: atom_id res chain seq x y z
N MET A 1 32.61 -49.07 -9.57
CA MET A 1 32.95 -50.51 -9.68
C MET A 1 34.35 -50.75 -9.12
N LEU A 2 34.49 -51.51 -8.03
CA LEU A 2 35.82 -51.82 -7.48
C LEU A 2 36.53 -52.80 -8.41
N LYS A 3 37.57 -52.33 -9.11
CA LYS A 3 38.39 -53.17 -9.99
C LYS A 3 39.26 -54.10 -9.13
N ASN A 4 39.24 -55.41 -9.43
CA ASN A 4 40.06 -56.40 -8.74
C ASN A 4 41.53 -56.00 -8.80
N LYS A 5 42.20 -55.93 -7.65
CA LYS A 5 43.63 -55.64 -7.55
C LYS A 5 44.40 -56.96 -7.47
N VAL A 6 45.59 -57.00 -8.06
CA VAL A 6 46.50 -58.14 -8.02
C VAL A 6 47.85 -57.71 -7.48
N LEU A 7 48.40 -58.53 -6.58
CA LEU A 7 49.75 -58.42 -6.07
C LEU A 7 50.65 -59.36 -6.87
N LEU A 8 51.77 -58.83 -7.34
CA LEU A 8 52.81 -59.61 -8.02
C LEU A 8 53.81 -60.17 -7.01
N SER A 9 54.53 -61.24 -7.37
CA SER A 9 55.64 -61.77 -6.56
C SER A 9 56.80 -60.79 -6.38
N CYS A 10 56.87 -59.73 -7.19
CA CYS A 10 57.77 -58.59 -7.02
C CYS A 10 57.21 -57.46 -6.13
N SER A 11 56.17 -57.75 -5.34
CA SER A 11 55.53 -56.83 -4.38
C SER A 11 54.80 -55.62 -4.96
N HIS A 12 54.64 -55.54 -6.29
CA HIS A 12 53.88 -54.46 -6.93
C HIS A 12 52.39 -54.81 -7.06
N VAL A 13 51.53 -53.80 -6.96
CA VAL A 13 50.07 -53.96 -7.02
C VAL A 13 49.49 -53.22 -8.23
N PHE A 14 48.66 -53.91 -9.01
CA PHE A 14 47.98 -53.35 -10.17
C PHE A 14 46.49 -53.72 -10.21
N HIS A 15 45.69 -53.01 -11.00
CA HIS A 15 44.37 -53.52 -11.37
C HIS A 15 44.53 -54.70 -12.31
N ARG A 16 43.78 -55.79 -12.08
CA ARG A 16 43.82 -57.01 -12.89
C ARG A 16 43.62 -56.70 -14.38
N ALA A 17 42.62 -55.88 -14.71
CA ALA A 17 42.33 -55.50 -16.09
C ALA A 17 43.47 -54.68 -16.73
N CYS A 18 44.08 -53.75 -15.98
CA CYS A 18 45.18 -52.93 -16.48
C CYS A 18 46.44 -53.77 -16.72
N LEU A 19 46.73 -54.71 -15.82
CA LEU A 19 47.86 -55.62 -15.96
C LEU A 19 47.67 -56.56 -17.16
N GLN A 20 46.48 -57.13 -17.34
CA GLN A 20 46.16 -57.99 -18.47
C GLN A 20 46.23 -57.24 -19.81
N ALA A 21 45.79 -55.98 -19.85
CA ALA A 21 45.92 -55.14 -21.04
C ALA A 21 47.40 -54.88 -21.38
N PHE A 22 48.23 -54.60 -20.36
CA PHE A 22 49.66 -54.41 -20.53
C PHE A 22 50.38 -55.67 -21.03
N GLU A 23 50.06 -56.84 -20.47
CA GLU A 23 50.62 -58.13 -20.92
C GLU A 23 50.26 -58.42 -22.38
N LYS A 24 49.01 -58.15 -22.78
CA LYS A 24 48.56 -58.30 -24.17
C LYS A 24 49.30 -57.36 -25.11
N PHE A 25 49.48 -56.09 -24.72
CA PHE A 25 50.17 -55.09 -25.53
C PHE A 25 51.66 -55.42 -25.72
N THR A 26 52.34 -55.83 -24.65
CA THR A 26 53.78 -56.12 -24.69
C THR A 26 54.11 -57.55 -25.14
N SER A 27 53.10 -58.43 -25.23
CA SER A 27 53.23 -59.87 -25.49
C SER A 27 54.22 -60.57 -24.55
N LYS A 28 54.50 -59.99 -23.38
CA LYS A 28 55.49 -60.48 -22.41
C LYS A 28 54.92 -60.36 -20.99
N LYS A 29 55.14 -61.40 -20.19
CA LYS A 29 54.77 -61.40 -18.77
C LYS A 29 55.86 -60.75 -17.92
N THR A 30 55.95 -59.43 -17.98
CA THR A 30 56.93 -58.61 -17.24
C THR A 30 56.26 -57.57 -16.36
N CYS A 31 56.82 -57.31 -15.18
CA CYS A 31 56.27 -56.29 -14.29
C CYS A 31 56.44 -54.88 -14.91
N PRO A 32 55.40 -54.05 -14.99
CA PRO A 32 55.52 -52.69 -15.54
C PRO A 32 56.50 -51.78 -14.79
N LEU A 33 56.70 -52.00 -13.48
CA LEU A 33 57.54 -51.16 -12.64
C LEU A 33 58.99 -51.64 -12.59
N CYS A 34 59.22 -52.90 -12.19
CA CYS A 34 60.57 -53.43 -11.99
C CYS A 34 61.07 -54.35 -13.12
N ARG A 35 60.29 -54.54 -14.19
CA ARG A 35 60.64 -55.34 -15.38
C ARG A 35 60.95 -56.82 -15.13
N ARG A 36 60.78 -57.32 -13.90
CA ARG A 36 61.00 -58.73 -13.55
C ARG A 36 60.08 -59.63 -14.39
N SER A 37 60.68 -60.57 -15.11
CA SER A 37 59.99 -61.56 -15.93
C SER A 37 59.37 -62.68 -15.09
N GLN A 38 58.31 -63.29 -15.62
CA GLN A 38 57.71 -64.52 -15.08
C GLN A 38 57.26 -64.40 -13.60
N TYR A 39 56.58 -63.30 -13.25
CA TYR A 39 56.03 -63.13 -11.91
C TYR A 39 54.79 -64.01 -11.66
N GLN A 40 54.52 -64.31 -10.38
CA GLN A 40 53.26 -64.91 -9.92
C GLN A 40 52.28 -63.81 -9.52
N THR A 41 50.97 -64.07 -9.66
CA THR A 41 49.90 -63.12 -9.35
C THR A 41 48.98 -63.67 -8.27
N ARG A 42 48.62 -62.83 -7.29
CA ARG A 42 47.59 -63.13 -6.29
C ARG A 42 46.54 -62.01 -6.28
N VAL A 43 45.27 -62.34 -6.34
CA VAL A 43 44.19 -61.35 -6.20
C VAL A 43 44.13 -60.88 -4.75
N ILE A 44 44.06 -59.56 -4.54
CA ILE A 44 43.96 -58.95 -3.22
C ILE A 44 42.65 -58.16 -3.07
N HIS A 45 41.93 -58.40 -1.98
CA HIS A 45 40.67 -57.71 -1.65
C HIS A 45 40.80 -56.73 -0.49
N THR A 46 41.94 -56.70 0.20
CA THR A 46 42.18 -55.88 1.40
C THR A 46 41.91 -54.39 1.16
N GLY A 47 42.45 -53.84 0.06
CA GLY A 47 42.22 -52.42 -0.27
C GLY A 47 40.75 -52.09 -0.58
N ALA A 48 40.01 -53.05 -1.14
CA ALA A 48 38.58 -52.90 -1.41
C ALA A 48 37.76 -52.92 -0.11
N GLN A 49 38.09 -53.83 0.81
CA GLN A 49 37.47 -53.93 2.13
C GLN A 49 37.72 -52.67 2.96
N LEU A 50 38.97 -52.20 3.03
CA LEU A 50 39.33 -50.96 3.75
C LEU A 50 38.62 -49.74 3.18
N PHE A 51 38.51 -49.64 1.85
CA PHE A 51 37.76 -48.56 1.21
C PHE A 51 36.27 -48.60 1.57
N LYS A 52 35.63 -49.78 1.52
CA LYS A 52 34.24 -49.95 1.95
C LYS A 52 34.04 -49.59 3.42
N ALA A 53 34.93 -50.03 4.31
CA ALA A 53 34.88 -49.68 5.72
C ALA A 53 35.01 -48.17 5.95
N LYS A 54 35.93 -47.50 5.23
CA LYS A 54 36.10 -46.04 5.28
C LYS A 54 34.84 -45.32 4.79
N CYS A 55 34.23 -45.77 3.70
CA CYS A 55 32.97 -45.22 3.19
C CYS A 55 31.84 -45.40 4.21
N ALA A 56 31.68 -46.60 4.77
CA ALA A 56 30.68 -46.88 5.79
C ALA A 56 30.86 -45.98 7.01
N ALA A 57 32.09 -45.83 7.52
CA ALA A 57 32.40 -44.96 8.65
C ALA A 57 32.03 -43.49 8.36
N ARG A 58 32.28 -42.99 7.15
CA ARG A 58 31.89 -41.62 6.75
C ARG A 58 30.38 -41.43 6.74
N ILE A 59 29.63 -42.39 6.18
CA ILE A 59 28.17 -42.34 6.14
C ILE A 59 27.62 -42.38 7.56
N GLN A 60 28.10 -43.31 8.38
CA GLN A 60 27.72 -43.45 9.78
C GLN A 60 28.00 -42.18 10.59
N ALA A 61 29.18 -41.57 10.43
CA ALA A 61 29.52 -40.32 11.11
C ALA A 61 28.60 -39.17 10.70
N CYS A 62 28.29 -39.04 9.40
CA CYS A 62 27.36 -38.02 8.90
C CYS A 62 25.96 -38.21 9.51
N TRP A 63 25.45 -39.43 9.49
CA TRP A 63 24.13 -39.76 10.04
C TRP A 63 24.06 -39.52 11.55
N ARG A 64 25.03 -40.04 12.32
CA ARG A 64 25.11 -39.81 13.77
C ARG A 64 25.15 -38.32 14.09
N GLY A 65 25.91 -37.54 13.32
CA GLY A 65 25.94 -36.09 13.46
C GLY A 65 24.60 -35.42 13.14
N HIS A 66 23.89 -35.88 12.11
CA HIS A 66 22.55 -35.37 11.77
C HIS A 66 21.55 -35.60 12.90
N VAL A 67 21.49 -36.83 13.44
CA VAL A 67 20.60 -37.18 14.56
C VAL A 67 20.84 -36.29 15.77
N VAL A 68 22.10 -36.13 16.19
CA VAL A 68 22.46 -35.28 17.33
C VAL A 68 22.11 -33.81 17.07
N ARG A 69 22.39 -33.29 15.87
CA ARG A 69 22.05 -31.90 15.52
C ARG A 69 20.55 -31.64 15.55
N LYS A 70 19.74 -32.57 15.04
CA LYS A 70 18.28 -32.48 15.07
C LYS A 70 17.77 -32.44 16.52
N TRP A 71 18.21 -33.40 17.34
CA TRP A 71 17.86 -33.43 18.77
C TRP A 71 18.30 -32.16 19.51
N TYR A 72 19.51 -31.67 19.25
CA TYR A 72 20.03 -30.47 19.91
C TYR A 72 19.29 -29.20 19.48
N GLN A 73 18.79 -29.12 18.24
CA GLN A 73 17.93 -28.01 17.79
C GLN A 73 16.62 -27.98 18.60
N ASP A 74 15.98 -29.13 18.82
CA ASP A 74 14.75 -29.22 19.61
C ASP A 74 15.00 -28.89 21.09
N LEU A 75 16.14 -29.36 21.64
CA LEU A 75 16.57 -29.02 22.99
C LEU A 75 16.75 -27.50 23.15
N ARG A 76 17.40 -26.83 22.19
CA ARG A 76 17.60 -25.36 22.22
C ARG A 76 16.30 -24.55 22.16
N ARG A 77 15.21 -25.13 21.65
CA ARG A 77 13.89 -24.48 21.60
C ARG A 77 13.10 -24.65 22.90
N THR A 78 13.37 -25.70 23.66
CA THR A 78 12.56 -26.13 24.80
C THR A 78 13.24 -25.88 26.14
N VAL A 79 14.57 -25.95 26.20
CA VAL A 79 15.34 -25.86 27.45
C VAL A 79 16.13 -24.55 27.49
N PRO A 80 15.97 -23.73 28.54
CA PRO A 80 16.75 -22.50 28.71
C PRO A 80 18.25 -22.80 28.87
N PRO A 81 19.14 -22.09 28.13
CA PRO A 81 20.58 -22.21 28.31
C PRO A 81 21.05 -21.77 29.71
N LYS A 82 22.19 -22.30 30.18
CA LYS A 82 22.82 -21.90 31.45
C LYS A 82 23.52 -20.54 31.34
N ASP A 83 24.14 -20.25 30.20
CA ASP A 83 24.83 -18.98 29.96
C ASP A 83 23.87 -17.79 30.01
N ALA A 84 24.17 -16.78 30.82
CA ALA A 84 23.27 -15.66 31.07
C ALA A 84 22.86 -14.90 29.79
N LYS A 85 23.81 -14.67 28.88
CA LYS A 85 23.55 -13.97 27.59
C LYS A 85 22.61 -14.77 26.68
N LEU A 86 22.87 -16.07 26.55
CA LEU A 86 22.04 -16.95 25.71
C LEU A 86 20.67 -17.18 26.32
N ARG A 87 20.60 -17.26 27.65
CA ARG A 87 19.33 -17.37 28.39
C ARG A 87 18.45 -16.13 28.20
N ARG A 88 19.04 -14.93 28.23
CA ARG A 88 18.31 -13.68 27.92
C ARG A 88 17.70 -13.73 26.52
N LYS A 89 18.50 -14.08 25.52
CA LYS A 89 18.03 -14.19 24.12
C LYS A 89 16.93 -15.25 23.96
N PHE A 90 17.07 -16.40 24.61
CA PHE A 90 16.06 -17.46 24.61
C PHE A 90 14.69 -16.95 25.12
N PHE A 91 14.69 -16.25 26.26
CA PHE A 91 13.45 -15.73 26.84
C PHE A 91 12.87 -14.54 26.05
N GLU A 92 13.72 -13.72 25.45
CA GLU A 92 13.30 -12.63 24.55
C GLU A 92 12.55 -13.19 23.32
N GLU A 93 13.11 -14.19 22.64
CA GLU A 93 12.45 -14.87 21.52
C GLU A 93 11.11 -15.49 21.95
N LYS A 94 11.07 -16.14 23.12
CA LYS A 94 9.84 -16.72 23.67
C LYS A 94 8.79 -15.66 24.03
N PHE A 95 9.21 -14.54 24.58
CA PHE A 95 8.31 -13.45 24.93
C PHE A 95 7.72 -12.81 23.67
N THR A 96 8.51 -12.63 22.62
CA THR A 96 8.03 -12.16 21.31
C THR A 96 7.02 -13.13 20.70
N GLU A 97 7.27 -14.44 20.76
CA GLU A 97 6.34 -15.47 20.27
C GLU A 97 4.98 -15.40 21.01
N ILE A 98 5.01 -15.28 22.34
CA ILE A 98 3.80 -15.15 23.16
C ILE A 98 3.08 -13.84 22.87
N SER A 99 3.81 -12.72 22.81
CA SER A 99 3.25 -11.40 22.53
C SER A 99 2.59 -11.35 21.17
N HIS A 100 3.23 -11.91 20.14
CA HIS A 100 2.65 -12.01 18.81
C HIS A 100 1.38 -12.87 18.82
N ARG A 101 1.40 -14.04 19.47
CA ARG A 101 0.20 -14.88 19.59
C ARG A 101 -0.94 -14.17 20.33
N LEU A 102 -0.61 -13.40 21.36
CA LEU A 102 -1.56 -12.60 22.11
C LEU A 102 -2.16 -11.49 21.23
N LEU A 103 -1.32 -10.73 20.52
CA LEU A 103 -1.78 -9.70 19.57
C LEU A 103 -2.69 -10.28 18.49
N MET A 104 -2.33 -11.43 17.93
CA MET A 104 -3.16 -12.12 16.92
C MET A 104 -4.45 -12.71 17.50
N SER A 105 -4.53 -12.93 18.82
CA SER A 105 -5.77 -13.36 19.47
C SER A 105 -6.76 -12.22 19.71
N TYR A 106 -6.26 -10.97 19.73
CA TYR A 106 -7.11 -9.80 19.76
C TYR A 106 -7.60 -9.51 18.34
N HIS A 107 -8.88 -9.75 18.08
CA HIS A 107 -9.54 -9.25 16.88
C HIS A 107 -9.99 -7.81 17.14
N THR A 108 -9.13 -6.84 16.89
CA THR A 108 -9.59 -5.45 16.76
C THR A 108 -10.19 -5.34 15.36
N ASP A 109 -11.51 -5.38 15.25
CA ASP A 109 -12.21 -5.23 13.97
C ASP A 109 -12.17 -3.75 13.51
N THR A 110 -10.95 -3.27 13.25
CA THR A 110 -10.70 -1.91 12.78
C THR A 110 -11.33 -1.68 11.42
N GLU A 111 -11.37 -2.71 10.59
CA GLU A 111 -11.99 -2.66 9.27
C GLU A 111 -13.51 -2.47 9.38
N GLU A 112 -14.19 -3.17 10.29
CA GLU A 112 -15.62 -2.95 10.53
C GLU A 112 -15.92 -1.53 11.02
N LEU A 113 -15.10 -1.01 11.95
CA LEU A 113 -15.23 0.36 12.45
C LEU A 113 -15.02 1.40 11.34
N LEU A 114 -13.96 1.24 10.53
CA LEU A 114 -13.66 2.15 9.42
C LEU A 114 -14.77 2.10 8.36
N ALA A 115 -15.28 0.91 8.05
CA ALA A 115 -16.39 0.74 7.13
C ALA A 115 -17.69 1.40 7.66
N GLU A 116 -17.93 1.38 8.97
CA GLU A 116 -19.07 2.09 9.57
C GLU A 116 -18.92 3.61 9.48
N ILE A 117 -17.71 4.13 9.73
CA ILE A 117 -17.41 5.56 9.57
C ILE A 117 -17.65 5.99 8.11
N ASP A 118 -17.16 5.22 7.14
CA ASP A 118 -17.36 5.52 5.72
C ASP A 118 -18.84 5.49 5.32
N ARG A 119 -19.62 4.53 5.84
CA ARG A 119 -21.08 4.49 5.65
C ARG A 119 -21.75 5.75 6.19
N CYS A 120 -21.42 6.14 7.42
CA CYS A 120 -21.96 7.35 8.04
C CYS A 120 -21.60 8.62 7.26
N LEU A 121 -20.35 8.74 6.79
CA LEU A 121 -19.92 9.86 5.97
C LEU A 121 -20.64 9.90 4.61
N ALA A 122 -20.84 8.75 3.96
CA ALA A 122 -21.57 8.66 2.70
C ALA A 122 -23.02 9.12 2.85
N VAL A 123 -23.70 8.69 3.92
CA VAL A 123 -25.08 9.14 4.23
C VAL A 123 -25.12 10.66 4.44
N ASN A 124 -24.23 11.19 5.27
CA ASN A 124 -24.19 12.64 5.54
C ASN A 124 -23.93 13.46 4.28
N ARG A 125 -22.99 13.02 3.42
CA ARG A 125 -22.72 13.67 2.13
C ARG A 125 -23.94 13.64 1.21
N SER A 126 -24.65 12.51 1.16
CA SER A 126 -25.88 12.39 0.35
C SER A 126 -26.97 13.36 0.81
N VAL A 127 -27.17 13.49 2.13
CA VAL A 127 -28.14 14.46 2.68
C VAL A 127 -27.75 15.90 2.34
N LEU A 128 -26.47 16.25 2.48
CA LEU A 128 -25.98 17.58 2.10
C LEU A 128 -26.17 17.85 0.61
N GLN A 129 -25.85 16.90 -0.25
CA GLN A 129 -26.06 17.01 -1.70
C GLN A 129 -27.54 17.20 -2.04
N GLN A 130 -28.44 16.43 -1.42
CA GLN A 130 -29.88 16.59 -1.62
C GLN A 130 -30.38 17.98 -1.20
N LEU A 131 -29.84 18.54 -0.11
CA LEU A 131 -30.16 19.90 0.34
C LEU A 131 -29.61 20.95 -0.64
N GLU A 132 -28.39 20.75 -1.14
CA GLU A 132 -27.79 21.61 -2.14
C GLU A 132 -28.60 21.61 -3.45
N GLU A 133 -29.02 20.45 -3.95
CA GLU A 133 -29.87 20.30 -5.13
C GLU A 133 -31.23 21.01 -4.92
N ARG A 134 -31.85 20.84 -3.75
CA ARG A 134 -33.12 21.51 -3.41
C ARG A 134 -33.01 23.03 -3.35
N CYS A 135 -31.89 23.54 -2.86
CA CYS A 135 -31.61 24.98 -2.77
C CYS A 135 -30.97 25.55 -4.05
N GLY A 136 -30.64 24.72 -5.04
CA GLY A 136 -29.93 25.08 -6.27
C GLY A 136 -30.80 25.16 -7.52
N ARG A 137 -32.11 24.92 -7.43
CA ARG A 137 -33.02 24.96 -8.58
C ARG A 137 -32.91 26.30 -9.31
N GLU A 138 -32.51 26.31 -10.58
CA GLU A 138 -32.49 27.52 -11.41
C GLU A 138 -33.90 28.11 -11.51
N LEU A 139 -33.99 29.43 -11.33
CA LEU A 139 -35.26 30.15 -11.41
C LEU A 139 -35.63 30.39 -12.87
N THR A 140 -36.87 30.05 -13.24
CA THR A 140 -37.42 30.32 -14.58
C THR A 140 -37.72 31.81 -14.77
N ASP A 141 -37.90 32.25 -16.01
CA ASP A 141 -38.28 33.65 -16.29
C ASP A 141 -39.62 34.05 -15.67
N GLU A 142 -40.57 33.12 -15.55
CA GLU A 142 -41.83 33.35 -14.83
C GLU A 142 -41.61 33.59 -13.33
N ASP A 143 -40.69 32.83 -12.72
CA ASP A 143 -40.34 33.01 -11.32
C ASP A 143 -39.64 34.36 -11.10
N TRP A 144 -38.75 34.77 -11.99
CA TRP A 144 -38.14 36.11 -11.98
C TRP A 144 -39.18 37.23 -12.14
N GLY A 145 -40.19 37.04 -13.00
CA GLY A 145 -41.30 37.99 -13.13
C GLY A 145 -42.08 38.16 -11.83
N ARG A 146 -42.40 37.06 -11.13
CA ARG A 146 -43.04 37.09 -9.80
C ARG A 146 -42.17 37.79 -8.75
N ILE A 147 -40.87 37.50 -8.74
CA ILE A 147 -39.90 38.09 -7.80
C ILE A 147 -39.76 39.61 -8.05
N GLN A 148 -39.75 40.04 -9.31
CA GLN A 148 -39.69 41.45 -9.69
C GLN A 148 -40.95 42.20 -9.24
N MET A 149 -42.13 41.62 -9.45
CA MET A 149 -43.39 42.18 -8.93
C MET A 149 -43.34 42.30 -7.40
N GLN A 150 -42.83 41.30 -6.69
CA GLN A 150 -42.69 41.35 -5.23
C GLN A 150 -41.70 42.43 -4.78
N ALA A 151 -40.59 42.62 -5.49
CA ALA A 151 -39.63 43.68 -5.19
C ALA A 151 -40.23 45.08 -5.37
N LEU A 152 -41.07 45.28 -6.40
CA LEU A 152 -41.81 46.52 -6.61
C LEU A 152 -42.80 46.79 -5.48
N HIS A 153 -43.53 45.78 -5.00
CA HIS A 153 -44.43 45.93 -3.85
C HIS A 153 -43.70 46.30 -2.55
N ARG A 154 -42.43 45.89 -2.39
CA ARG A 154 -41.61 46.27 -1.23
C ARG A 154 -41.14 47.72 -1.28
N GLY A 155 -41.26 48.41 -2.43
CA GLY A 155 -40.96 49.84 -2.55
C GLY A 155 -39.49 50.19 -2.25
N ALA A 156 -38.54 49.30 -2.57
CA ALA A 156 -37.12 49.56 -2.34
C ALA A 156 -36.58 50.52 -3.41
N HIS A 157 -36.47 51.81 -3.06
CA HIS A 157 -35.97 52.86 -3.95
C HIS A 157 -34.50 53.21 -3.73
N GLU A 158 -33.87 52.66 -2.70
CA GLU A 158 -32.48 52.91 -2.32
C GLU A 158 -31.72 51.59 -2.14
N CYS A 159 -30.43 51.60 -2.45
CA CYS A 159 -29.55 50.45 -2.29
C CYS A 159 -29.19 50.30 -0.81
N PRO A 160 -29.53 49.20 -0.14
CA PRO A 160 -29.25 49.04 1.29
C PRO A 160 -27.77 48.94 1.67
N ILE A 161 -26.87 48.76 0.69
CA ILE A 161 -25.42 48.67 0.92
C ILE A 161 -24.78 50.05 0.96
N CYS A 162 -25.15 50.94 0.02
CA CYS A 162 -24.53 52.27 -0.10
C CYS A 162 -25.49 53.44 0.19
N LEU A 163 -26.76 53.13 0.46
CA LEU A 163 -27.84 54.07 0.77
C LEU A 163 -28.17 55.08 -0.35
N ALA A 164 -27.73 54.82 -1.58
CA ALA A 164 -28.02 55.66 -2.75
C ALA A 164 -29.17 55.10 -3.60
N ALA A 165 -29.88 55.97 -4.33
CA ALA A 165 -31.06 55.61 -5.12
C ALA A 165 -30.80 54.48 -6.15
N LEU A 166 -31.78 53.57 -6.29
CA LEU A 166 -31.82 52.52 -7.30
C LEU A 166 -32.61 53.02 -8.51
N SER A 167 -31.96 53.11 -9.67
CA SER A 167 -32.63 53.33 -10.94
C SER A 167 -33.33 52.04 -11.40
N VAL A 168 -34.51 51.77 -10.84
CA VAL A 168 -35.40 50.70 -11.30
C VAL A 168 -36.37 51.31 -12.31
N SER A 169 -36.40 50.77 -13.53
CA SER A 169 -37.13 51.33 -14.68
C SER A 169 -38.58 51.72 -14.32
N GLY A 170 -38.93 53.00 -14.53
CA GLY A 170 -40.32 53.48 -14.48
C GLY A 170 -40.57 54.87 -13.87
N ALA A 171 -39.62 55.53 -13.21
CA ALA A 171 -39.85 56.87 -12.66
C ALA A 171 -39.30 57.99 -13.59
N PRO A 172 -40.12 58.98 -13.99
CA PRO A 172 -39.64 60.11 -14.78
C PRO A 172 -38.67 60.95 -13.94
N SER A 173 -37.48 61.15 -14.48
CA SER A 173 -36.41 61.92 -13.84
C SER A 173 -36.84 63.38 -13.69
N GLY A 174 -37.08 63.81 -12.44
CA GLY A 174 -37.10 65.22 -12.08
C GLY A 174 -35.75 65.85 -12.37
N THR A 175 -35.78 67.07 -12.89
CA THR A 175 -34.64 67.88 -13.33
C THR A 175 -33.58 68.05 -12.24
N GLY A 176 -32.45 67.35 -12.38
CA GLY A 176 -31.25 67.46 -11.54
C GLY A 176 -30.03 66.85 -12.25
N PRO A 177 -28.79 67.23 -11.88
CA PRO A 177 -27.58 66.88 -12.63
C PRO A 177 -27.41 65.35 -12.71
N GLN A 178 -27.15 64.84 -13.92
CA GLN A 178 -27.03 63.42 -14.25
C GLN A 178 -26.01 62.71 -13.35
N GLN A 179 -26.50 61.92 -12.38
CA GLN A 179 -25.68 60.90 -11.74
C GLN A 179 -25.49 59.71 -12.71
N PRO A 180 -24.33 59.04 -12.69
CA PRO A 180 -24.11 57.85 -13.51
C PRO A 180 -25.14 56.79 -13.13
N ARG A 181 -25.91 56.32 -14.12
CA ARG A 181 -26.86 55.23 -13.94
C ARG A 181 -26.10 53.99 -13.50
N ARG A 182 -26.33 53.55 -12.27
CA ARG A 182 -25.74 52.32 -11.74
C ARG A 182 -26.72 51.17 -12.02
N GLU A 183 -26.23 50.12 -12.67
CA GLU A 183 -27.02 48.92 -12.92
C GLU A 183 -27.54 48.33 -11.60
N ALA A 184 -28.84 48.00 -11.58
CA ALA A 184 -29.47 47.35 -10.44
C ALA A 184 -29.48 45.82 -10.65
N VAL A 185 -29.38 45.08 -9.56
CA VAL A 185 -29.43 43.62 -9.54
C VAL A 185 -30.52 43.19 -8.59
N LEU A 186 -31.41 42.33 -9.10
CA LEU A 186 -32.48 41.70 -8.34
C LEU A 186 -32.02 40.32 -7.85
N LEU A 187 -32.18 40.08 -6.55
CA LEU A 187 -31.91 38.79 -5.93
C LEU A 187 -33.17 37.93 -5.87
N SER A 188 -33.01 36.62 -5.83
CA SER A 188 -34.13 35.67 -5.69
C SER A 188 -34.96 35.84 -4.41
N CYS A 189 -34.43 36.52 -3.39
CA CYS A 189 -35.14 36.91 -2.17
C CYS A 189 -35.93 38.23 -2.29
N SER A 190 -36.10 38.74 -3.50
CA SER A 190 -36.78 40.00 -3.85
C SER A 190 -36.12 41.28 -3.31
N HIS A 191 -34.82 41.22 -2.99
CA HIS A 191 -34.03 42.40 -2.62
C HIS A 191 -33.26 42.93 -3.83
N VAL A 192 -33.07 44.25 -3.88
CA VAL A 192 -32.44 44.96 -4.99
C VAL A 192 -31.24 45.75 -4.49
N PHE A 193 -30.13 45.67 -5.24
CA PHE A 193 -28.87 46.37 -4.93
C PHE A 193 -28.26 46.95 -6.21
N HIS A 194 -27.32 47.90 -6.09
CA HIS A 194 -26.44 48.20 -7.22
C HIS A 194 -25.54 46.99 -7.48
N ARG A 195 -25.32 46.69 -8.77
CA ARG A 195 -24.43 45.60 -9.22
C ARG A 195 -23.06 45.69 -8.56
N THR A 196 -22.46 46.88 -8.60
CA THR A 196 -21.12 47.13 -8.05
C THR A 196 -21.06 46.96 -6.53
N CYS A 197 -22.09 47.42 -5.82
CA CYS A 197 -22.17 47.26 -4.36
C CYS A 197 -22.30 45.80 -3.94
N LEU A 198 -23.11 45.02 -4.68
CA LEU A 198 -23.26 43.59 -4.42
C LEU A 198 -21.98 42.82 -4.75
N LEU A 199 -21.35 43.09 -5.89
CA LEU A 199 -20.09 42.44 -6.29
C LEU A 199 -18.97 42.68 -5.27
N ALA A 200 -18.80 43.92 -4.80
CA ALA A 200 -17.80 44.24 -3.78
C ALA A 200 -18.06 43.47 -2.46
N LEU A 201 -19.32 43.27 -2.09
CA LEU A 201 -19.69 42.50 -0.90
C LEU A 201 -19.38 41.00 -1.08
N GLU A 202 -19.65 40.45 -2.27
CA GLU A 202 -19.35 39.06 -2.63
C GLU A 202 -17.84 38.79 -2.58
N GLU A 203 -17.00 39.70 -3.08
CA GLU A 203 -15.53 39.59 -3.06
C GLU A 203 -14.95 39.63 -1.63
N LEU A 204 -15.59 40.35 -0.71
CA LEU A 204 -15.19 40.42 0.70
C LEU A 204 -15.64 39.19 1.52
N SER A 205 -16.51 38.35 0.95
CA SER A 205 -16.99 37.13 1.60
C SER A 205 -15.91 36.05 1.49
N TRP A 206 -15.11 35.87 2.54
CA TRP A 206 -13.97 34.93 2.55
C TRP A 206 -14.42 33.47 2.36
N GLY A 207 -14.06 32.89 1.20
CA GLY A 207 -14.12 31.45 0.91
C GLY A 207 -14.75 31.11 -0.44
N ASP A 208 -14.27 30.05 -1.11
CA ASP A 208 -14.85 29.43 -2.31
C ASP A 208 -16.23 28.78 -2.03
N ALA A 209 -17.11 29.48 -1.32
CA ALA A 209 -18.46 29.01 -1.09
C ALA A 209 -19.27 29.17 -2.38
N PRO A 210 -19.88 28.10 -2.92
CA PRO A 210 -20.58 28.14 -4.20
C PRO A 210 -21.84 29.02 -4.20
N ARG A 211 -22.22 29.62 -3.06
CA ARG A 211 -23.45 30.42 -2.90
C ARG A 211 -23.24 31.59 -1.93
N HIS A 212 -23.59 32.80 -2.38
CA HIS A 212 -23.58 34.00 -1.55
C HIS A 212 -24.91 34.17 -0.79
N ALA A 213 -24.85 34.86 0.36
CA ALA A 213 -26.00 35.15 1.21
C ALA A 213 -26.39 36.64 1.15
N CYS A 214 -27.69 36.92 1.07
CA CYS A 214 -28.19 38.30 0.94
C CYS A 214 -27.88 39.11 2.21
N PRO A 215 -27.35 40.34 2.12
CA PRO A 215 -27.03 41.15 3.30
C PRO A 215 -28.25 41.52 4.15
N LEU A 216 -29.45 41.55 3.55
CA LEU A 216 -30.69 41.93 4.26
C LEU A 216 -31.33 40.75 4.98
N CYS A 217 -31.56 39.64 4.29
CA CYS A 217 -32.32 38.51 4.83
C CYS A 217 -31.48 37.24 5.06
N ARG A 218 -30.17 37.27 4.76
CA ARG A 218 -29.22 36.16 4.90
C ARG A 218 -29.58 34.91 4.10
N SER A 219 -30.60 34.96 3.26
CA SER A 219 -30.98 33.87 2.36
C SER A 219 -29.95 33.74 1.24
N HIS A 220 -29.63 32.50 0.85
CA HIS A 220 -28.89 32.24 -0.38
C HIS A 220 -29.66 32.78 -1.58
N TYR A 221 -28.97 33.34 -2.55
CA TYR A 221 -29.62 33.96 -3.70
C TYR A 221 -29.03 33.56 -5.05
N GLN A 222 -29.92 33.54 -6.04
CA GLN A 222 -29.54 33.76 -7.44
C GLN A 222 -29.72 35.25 -7.75
N LYS A 223 -29.04 35.75 -8.78
CA LYS A 223 -29.08 37.17 -9.16
C LYS A 223 -29.42 37.36 -10.64
N LYS A 224 -30.29 38.33 -10.94
CA LYS A 224 -30.64 38.76 -12.29
C LYS A 224 -30.32 40.25 -12.44
N ILE A 225 -29.55 40.61 -13.45
CA ILE A 225 -29.26 42.01 -13.77
C ILE A 225 -30.54 42.62 -14.35
N LEU A 226 -30.94 43.78 -13.84
CA LEU A 226 -32.04 44.54 -14.41
C LEU A 226 -31.46 45.47 -15.48
N GLU A 227 -31.73 45.16 -16.75
CA GLU A 227 -31.40 46.06 -17.86
C GLU A 227 -32.29 47.31 -17.78
N CYS A 228 -31.67 48.48 -17.97
CA CYS A 228 -32.32 49.79 -17.86
C CYS A 228 -33.15 50.13 -19.11
#